data_AF-A0A652PGF1-F1
#
_entry.id   AF-A0A652PGF1-F1
#
_cell.length_a   1.000
_cell.length_b   1.000
_cell.length_c   1.000
_cell.angle_alpha   90.00
_cell.angle_beta   90.00
_cell.angle_gamma   90.00
#
_symmetry.space_group_name_H-M   'P 1'
#
loop_
_entity.id
_entity.type
_entity.pdbx_description
1 polymer ?
#
loop_
_entity_poly.entity_id
_entity_poly.type
_entity_poly.pdbx_seq_one_letter_code
_entity_poly.pdbx_strand_id
1 'polypeptide(L)'
;MLHGVAVDTGFTAQVVSANTSAALPGIAAPTGRTTLLVRLKVASDPADRTVNAPNHQALVVKYPGCDPLRDCFTADDGARALPESDVREGVHMNSVPDWFGKLDANTAYYKYVWQFVPEGADLSAAQLCSKRIGNQQDVCVPLGPVEPLNGQVDRADLESR
;
A
#
# COMPACT_ATOMS: atom_id res chain seq x y z
N MET A 1 -14.80 -8.29 -12.21
CA MET A 1 -13.52 -8.06 -12.90
C MET A 1 -12.58 -7.34 -11.95
N LEU A 2 -11.55 -8.03 -11.47
CA LEU A 2 -10.56 -7.47 -10.56
C LEU A 2 -9.54 -6.68 -11.38
N HIS A 3 -9.34 -5.41 -11.04
CA HIS A 3 -8.43 -4.50 -11.75
C HIS A 3 -7.06 -4.57 -11.07
N GLY A 4 -6.21 -5.52 -11.49
CA GLY A 4 -4.80 -5.56 -11.09
C GLY A 4 -3.94 -4.76 -12.07
N VAL A 5 -2.89 -4.10 -11.59
CA VAL A 5 -1.89 -3.47 -12.46
C VAL A 5 -0.57 -4.23 -12.39
N ALA A 6 -0.08 -4.59 -13.58
CA ALA A 6 1.32 -4.91 -13.77
C ALA A 6 2.11 -3.62 -13.57
N VAL A 7 2.83 -3.53 -12.45
CA VAL A 7 3.79 -2.45 -12.26
C VAL A 7 5.06 -2.94 -12.96
N ASP A 8 5.58 -2.15 -13.90
CA ASP A 8 6.81 -2.42 -14.69
C ASP A 8 8.10 -2.39 -13.83
N THR A 9 7.97 -2.74 -12.57
CA THR A 9 8.99 -2.80 -11.51
C THR A 9 9.28 -4.25 -11.14
N GLY A 10 8.84 -5.20 -11.95
CA GLY A 10 8.98 -6.63 -11.72
C GLY A 10 7.94 -7.20 -10.75
N PHE A 11 6.89 -6.45 -10.40
CA PHE A 11 5.81 -6.94 -9.54
C PHE A 11 4.45 -6.40 -10.00
N THR A 12 3.39 -7.14 -9.71
CA THR A 12 2.02 -6.64 -9.82
C THR A 12 1.56 -6.08 -8.48
N ALA A 13 0.72 -5.05 -8.52
CA ALA A 13 0.04 -4.53 -7.34
C ALA A 13 -1.46 -4.35 -7.65
N GLN A 14 -2.28 -4.86 -6.76
CA GLN A 14 -3.73 -4.77 -6.83
C GLN A 14 -4.25 -4.15 -5.53
N VAL A 15 -5.07 -3.11 -5.64
CA VAL A 15 -5.78 -2.56 -4.48
C VAL A 15 -6.86 -3.54 -4.04
N VAL A 16 -6.82 -3.92 -2.77
CA VAL A 16 -7.79 -4.80 -2.11
C VAL A 16 -8.80 -3.96 -1.35
N SER A 17 -8.33 -2.98 -0.57
CA SER A 17 -9.17 -2.01 0.13
C SER A 17 -8.41 -0.71 0.35
N ALA A 18 -9.17 0.38 0.54
CA ALA A 18 -8.65 1.67 0.95
C ALA A 18 -9.51 2.24 2.08
N ASN A 19 -8.87 2.75 3.11
CA ASN A 19 -9.55 3.15 4.33
C ASN A 19 -8.95 4.39 4.97
N THR A 20 -9.77 5.25 5.56
CA THR A 20 -9.29 6.31 6.45
C THR A 20 -9.26 5.86 7.91
N SER A 21 -8.29 6.34 8.66
CA SER A 21 -8.10 6.08 10.10
C SER A 21 -7.60 7.35 10.79
N ALA A 22 -7.89 7.49 12.08
CA ALA A 22 -7.38 8.60 12.89
C ALA A 22 -5.84 8.51 13.12
N ALA A 23 -5.24 7.34 12.95
CA ALA A 23 -3.83 7.10 13.22
C ALA A 23 -3.26 5.97 12.37
N LEU A 24 -1.94 6.01 12.18
CA LEU A 24 -1.12 4.85 11.86
C LEU A 24 -0.94 4.00 13.14
N PRO A 25 -0.54 2.73 13.03
CA PRO A 25 -0.14 1.93 14.19
C PRO A 25 0.94 2.66 15.01
N GLY A 26 0.59 3.07 16.23
CA GLY A 26 1.49 3.75 17.16
C GLY A 26 1.82 5.22 16.84
N ILE A 27 1.30 5.80 15.75
CA ILE A 27 1.60 7.20 15.36
C ILE A 27 0.29 7.93 15.04
N ALA A 28 -0.04 8.93 15.86
CA ALA A 28 -1.18 9.81 15.63
C ALA A 28 -0.99 10.63 14.35
N ALA A 29 -2.07 10.86 13.61
CA ALA A 29 -2.03 11.78 12.47
C ALA A 29 -1.73 13.21 12.98
N PRO A 30 -0.92 14.01 12.24
CA PRO A 30 -0.74 15.42 12.56
C PRO A 30 -2.06 16.19 12.54
N THR A 31 -2.13 17.30 13.27
CA THR A 31 -3.33 18.16 13.28
C THR A 31 -3.78 18.54 11.87
N GLY A 32 -5.07 18.36 11.57
CA GLY A 32 -5.65 18.64 10.26
C GLY A 32 -5.36 17.57 9.19
N ARG A 33 -4.85 16.41 9.60
CA ARG A 33 -4.60 15.25 8.73
C ARG A 33 -5.34 14.03 9.26
N THR A 34 -5.76 13.18 8.34
CA THR A 34 -6.16 11.80 8.61
C THR A 34 -5.16 10.85 7.95
N THR A 35 -5.23 9.58 8.32
CA THR A 35 -4.38 8.53 7.74
C THR A 35 -5.18 7.77 6.70
N LEU A 36 -4.63 7.61 5.50
CA LEU A 36 -5.12 6.71 4.47
C LEU A 36 -4.31 5.41 4.53
N LEU A 37 -4.99 4.29 4.69
CA LEU A 37 -4.50 2.93 4.58
C LEU A 37 -4.93 2.36 3.23
N VAL A 38 -4.02 1.81 2.46
CA VAL A 38 -4.32 1.04 1.27
C VAL A 38 -3.76 -0.37 1.45
N ARG A 39 -4.65 -1.37 1.47
CA ARG A 39 -4.25 -2.78 1.45
C ARG A 39 -4.06 -3.22 0.00
N LEU A 40 -2.91 -3.79 -0.27
CA LEU A 40 -2.52 -4.27 -1.59
C LEU A 40 -2.32 -5.78 -1.56
N LYS A 41 -2.64 -6.43 -2.68
CA LYS A 41 -2.12 -7.73 -3.03
C LYS A 41 -0.99 -7.52 -4.04
N VAL A 42 0.21 -7.98 -3.71
CA VAL A 42 1.41 -7.86 -4.55
C VAL A 42 1.97 -9.24 -4.86
N ALA A 43 2.50 -9.41 -6.06
CA ALA A 43 3.13 -10.65 -6.50
C ALA A 43 4.20 -10.35 -7.54
N SER A 44 5.17 -11.25 -7.70
CA SER A 44 6.18 -11.11 -8.76
C SER A 44 5.57 -11.04 -10.16
N ASP A 45 6.21 -10.28 -11.04
CA ASP A 45 5.87 -10.18 -12.46
C ASP A 45 7.16 -10.18 -13.32
N PRO A 46 7.40 -11.21 -14.15
CA PRO A 46 6.59 -12.41 -14.31
C PRO A 46 6.56 -13.27 -13.04
N ALA A 47 5.44 -13.99 -12.86
CA ALA A 47 5.15 -14.73 -11.63
C ALA A 47 6.21 -15.79 -11.28
N ASP A 48 6.93 -16.32 -12.26
CA ASP A 48 7.94 -17.37 -12.10
C ASP A 48 9.30 -16.87 -11.60
N ARG A 49 9.40 -15.58 -11.21
CA ARG A 49 10.65 -14.98 -10.76
C ARG A 49 10.58 -14.46 -9.34
N THR A 50 11.74 -14.44 -8.70
CA THR A 50 11.95 -13.69 -7.46
C THR A 50 12.28 -12.24 -7.79
N VAL A 51 11.59 -11.31 -7.16
CA VAL A 51 11.77 -9.86 -7.38
C VAL A 51 11.86 -9.12 -6.05
N ASN A 52 12.34 -7.88 -6.06
CA ASN A 52 12.34 -7.07 -4.85
C ASN A 52 10.91 -6.70 -4.46
N ALA A 53 10.60 -6.76 -3.17
CA ALA A 53 9.34 -6.25 -2.67
C ALA A 53 9.22 -4.74 -2.93
N PRO A 54 8.03 -4.23 -3.29
CA PRO A 54 7.82 -2.78 -3.39
C PRO A 54 8.16 -2.11 -2.06
N ASN A 55 9.08 -1.15 -2.08
CA ASN A 55 9.29 -0.29 -0.93
C ASN A 55 8.20 0.79 -0.87
N HIS A 56 8.02 1.42 0.29
CA HIS A 56 7.06 2.50 0.49
C HIS A 56 7.28 3.71 -0.44
N GLN A 57 8.48 3.92 -0.99
CA GLN A 57 8.77 5.02 -1.92
C GLN A 57 8.31 4.75 -3.35
N ALA A 58 8.20 3.47 -3.72
CA ALA A 58 7.79 3.02 -5.04
C ALA A 58 6.28 3.17 -5.26
N LEU A 59 5.50 3.38 -4.21
CA LEU A 59 4.05 3.48 -4.27
C LEU A 59 3.59 4.77 -3.58
N VAL A 60 2.70 5.52 -4.20
CA VAL A 60 2.15 6.77 -3.65
C VAL A 60 0.68 6.89 -3.98
N VAL A 61 -0.12 7.42 -3.06
CA VAL A 61 -1.51 7.79 -3.38
C VAL A 61 -1.55 9.21 -3.92
N LYS A 62 -2.11 9.36 -5.11
CA LYS A 62 -2.46 10.65 -5.72
C LYS A 62 -3.97 10.86 -5.63
N TYR A 63 -4.39 12.08 -5.35
CA TYR A 63 -5.79 12.48 -5.31
C TYR A 63 -5.93 13.95 -5.77
N PRO A 64 -7.12 14.40 -6.16
CA PRO A 64 -7.36 15.80 -6.51
C PRO A 64 -6.88 16.76 -5.40
N GLY A 65 -6.03 17.73 -5.78
CA GLY A 65 -5.47 18.69 -4.82
C GLY A 65 -4.26 18.19 -4.02
N CYS A 66 -3.77 16.98 -4.26
CA CYS A 66 -2.54 16.48 -3.66
C CYS A 66 -1.31 17.19 -4.26
N ASP A 67 -0.58 17.96 -3.44
CA ASP A 67 0.71 18.55 -3.83
C ASP A 67 1.83 17.48 -3.76
N PRO A 68 2.50 17.15 -4.88
CA PRO A 68 3.58 16.15 -4.90
C PRO A 68 4.77 16.46 -3.98
N LEU A 69 4.95 17.74 -3.62
CA LEU A 69 6.05 18.22 -2.79
C LEU A 69 5.68 18.35 -1.31
N ARG A 70 4.39 18.26 -0.96
CA ARG A 70 3.91 18.53 0.41
C ARG A 70 2.98 17.47 0.98
N ASP A 71 2.17 16.83 0.12
CA ASP A 71 1.01 16.03 0.54
C ASP A 71 1.00 14.61 -0.02
N CYS A 72 1.72 14.35 -1.13
CA CYS A 72 1.78 13.03 -1.75
C CYS A 72 3.00 12.22 -1.27
N PHE A 73 3.08 11.96 0.03
CA PHE A 73 4.15 11.15 0.63
C PHE A 73 3.61 9.96 1.40
N THR A 74 4.05 8.77 1.00
CA THR A 74 3.81 7.54 1.73
C THR A 74 4.62 7.56 3.02
N ALA A 75 3.96 7.33 4.15
CA ALA A 75 4.60 7.13 5.42
C ALA A 75 5.26 5.75 5.45
N ASP A 76 6.54 5.70 5.82
CA ASP A 76 7.20 4.44 6.16
C ASP A 76 6.82 4.08 7.59
N ASP A 77 6.01 3.05 7.74
CA ASP A 77 5.68 2.47 9.03
C ASP A 77 6.52 1.20 9.31
N GLY A 78 7.42 0.81 8.40
CA GLY A 78 8.12 -0.47 8.42
C GLY A 78 7.25 -1.66 8.03
N ALA A 79 6.11 -1.44 7.37
CA ALA A 79 5.21 -2.50 6.92
C ALA A 79 5.93 -3.51 6.02
N ARG A 80 5.77 -4.78 6.38
CA ARG A 80 6.32 -5.92 5.65
C ARG A 80 5.29 -6.45 4.66
N ALA A 81 5.77 -7.10 3.60
CA ALA A 81 4.90 -7.90 2.75
C ALA A 81 4.66 -9.26 3.42
N LEU A 82 3.40 -9.64 3.62
CA LEU A 82 2.99 -10.86 4.30
C LEU A 82 2.45 -11.87 3.30
N PRO A 83 2.95 -13.12 3.23
CA PRO A 83 2.35 -14.12 2.35
C PRO A 83 0.85 -14.27 2.61
N GLU A 84 0.07 -14.45 1.54
CA GLU A 84 -1.37 -14.66 1.66
C GLU A 84 -1.71 -15.90 2.51
N SER A 85 -0.86 -16.93 2.50
CA SER A 85 -0.99 -18.11 3.36
C SER A 85 -0.85 -17.76 4.84
N ASP A 86 0.18 -16.98 5.19
CA ASP A 86 0.48 -16.54 6.54
C ASP A 86 -0.69 -15.72 7.11
N VAL A 87 -1.21 -14.77 6.34
CA VAL A 87 -2.39 -13.98 6.74
C VAL A 87 -3.63 -14.86 6.94
N ARG A 88 -3.87 -15.83 6.06
CA ARG A 88 -5.01 -16.76 6.17
C ARG A 88 -4.90 -17.64 7.42
N GLU A 89 -3.69 -18.02 7.79
CA GLU A 89 -3.41 -18.87 8.95
C GLU A 89 -3.27 -18.06 10.25
N GLY A 90 -3.30 -16.73 10.18
CA GLY A 90 -3.12 -15.85 11.33
C GLY A 90 -1.70 -15.89 11.90
N VAL A 91 -0.71 -16.19 11.06
CA VAL A 91 0.71 -16.26 11.41
C VAL A 91 1.51 -15.22 10.62
N HIS A 92 2.63 -14.73 11.16
CA HIS A 92 3.45 -13.67 10.52
C HIS A 92 4.93 -14.08 10.42
N MET A 93 5.20 -15.38 10.24
CA MET A 93 6.54 -15.95 10.34
C MET A 93 7.39 -15.66 9.11
N ASN A 94 6.76 -15.54 7.94
CA ASN A 94 7.44 -15.42 6.64
C ASN A 94 7.32 -14.02 6.05
N SER A 95 7.24 -13.00 6.93
CA SER A 95 7.15 -11.61 6.52
C SER A 95 8.41 -11.15 5.75
N VAL A 96 8.21 -10.52 4.60
CA VAL A 96 9.26 -10.00 3.74
C VAL A 96 9.49 -8.52 4.09
N PRO A 97 10.70 -8.13 4.55
CA PRO A 97 10.98 -6.75 4.92
C PRO A 97 10.99 -5.83 3.70
N ASP A 98 10.65 -4.56 3.93
CA ASP A 98 10.82 -3.52 2.93
C ASP A 98 12.30 -3.28 2.59
N TRP A 99 12.56 -2.66 1.43
CA TRP A 99 13.87 -2.30 0.87
C TRP A 99 14.81 -3.42 0.45
N PHE A 100 14.85 -4.53 1.18
CA PHE A 100 15.81 -5.62 0.93
C PHE A 100 15.17 -7.00 0.84
N GLY A 101 13.89 -7.11 1.15
CA GLY A 101 13.13 -8.35 1.00
C GLY A 101 12.80 -8.66 -0.45
N LYS A 102 12.65 -9.96 -0.73
CA LYS A 102 12.27 -10.46 -2.04
C LYS A 102 10.92 -11.17 -1.97
N LEU A 103 10.07 -10.93 -2.96
CA LEU A 103 8.87 -11.71 -3.19
C LEU A 103 9.26 -13.02 -3.89
N ASP A 104 8.81 -14.14 -3.36
CA ASP A 104 9.04 -15.45 -3.97
C ASP A 104 8.20 -15.62 -5.24
N ALA A 105 8.74 -16.41 -6.17
CA ALA A 105 8.03 -16.80 -7.36
C ALA A 105 6.71 -17.51 -7.01
N ASN A 106 5.65 -17.20 -7.74
CA ASN A 106 4.30 -17.76 -7.62
C ASN A 106 3.64 -17.55 -6.25
N THR A 107 4.15 -16.63 -5.44
CA THR A 107 3.59 -16.29 -4.13
C THR A 107 2.96 -14.91 -4.18
N ALA A 108 1.72 -14.80 -3.69
CA ALA A 108 1.07 -13.52 -3.47
C ALA A 108 1.23 -13.08 -2.01
N TYR A 109 1.42 -11.79 -1.81
CA TYR A 109 1.62 -11.16 -0.53
C TYR A 109 0.61 -10.03 -0.32
N TYR A 110 0.21 -9.79 0.92
CA TYR A 110 -0.43 -8.55 1.32
C TYR A 110 0.62 -7.52 1.72
N LYS A 111 0.43 -6.28 1.28
CA LYS A 111 1.23 -5.13 1.71
C LYS A 111 0.30 -3.98 2.07
N TYR A 112 0.71 -3.19 3.05
CA TYR A 112 0.01 -1.98 3.46
C TYR A 112 0.79 -0.75 3.01
N VAL A 113 0.07 0.20 2.43
CA VAL A 113 0.60 1.53 2.05
C VAL A 113 -0.13 2.56 2.88
N TRP A 114 0.63 3.44 3.48
CA TRP A 114 0.11 4.44 4.41
C TRP A 114 0.44 5.84 3.94
N GLN A 115 -0.51 6.77 4.05
CA GLN A 115 -0.27 8.16 3.68
C GLN A 115 -1.08 9.10 4.56
N PHE A 116 -0.47 10.18 5.03
CA PHE A 116 -1.23 11.27 5.66
C PHE A 116 -1.90 12.11 4.58
N VAL A 117 -3.20 12.34 4.71
CA VAL A 117 -3.99 13.17 3.80
C VAL A 117 -4.73 14.25 4.60
N PRO A 118 -4.96 15.45 4.05
CA PRO A 118 -5.76 16.47 4.73
C PRO A 118 -7.12 15.94 5.16
N GLU A 119 -7.58 16.34 6.35
CA GLU A 119 -8.96 16.10 6.75
C GLU A 119 -9.92 16.74 5.74
N GLY A 120 -10.88 15.96 5.23
CA GLY A 120 -11.83 16.42 4.21
C GLY A 120 -11.29 16.46 2.78
N ALA A 121 -10.10 15.92 2.50
CA ALA A 121 -9.63 15.74 1.13
C ALA A 121 -10.63 14.89 0.31
N ASP A 122 -10.88 15.29 -0.93
CA ASP A 122 -11.68 14.50 -1.86
C ASP A 122 -10.87 13.31 -2.39
N LEU A 123 -11.20 12.12 -1.90
CA LEU A 123 -10.56 10.86 -2.28
C LEU A 123 -11.36 10.06 -3.32
N SER A 124 -12.46 10.61 -3.85
CA SER A 124 -13.35 9.90 -4.79
C SER A 124 -12.65 9.50 -6.11
N ALA A 125 -11.64 10.26 -6.52
CA ALA A 125 -10.79 9.99 -7.67
C ALA A 125 -9.35 9.63 -7.29
N ALA A 126 -9.13 9.14 -6.06
CA ALA A 126 -7.80 8.76 -5.61
C ALA A 126 -7.26 7.53 -6.36
N GLN A 127 -5.95 7.55 -6.64
CA GLN A 127 -5.24 6.51 -7.36
C GLN A 127 -3.96 6.11 -6.62
N LEU A 128 -3.69 4.82 -6.56
CA LEU A 128 -2.37 4.30 -6.19
C LEU A 128 -1.49 4.32 -7.44
N CYS A 129 -0.41 5.08 -7.38
CA CYS A 129 0.55 5.19 -8.47
C CYS A 129 1.88 4.56 -8.08
N SER A 130 2.50 3.84 -9.01
CA SER A 130 3.91 3.49 -8.89
C SER A 130 4.76 4.71 -9.20
N LYS A 131 5.59 5.18 -8.27
CA LYS A 131 6.65 6.15 -8.57
C LYS A 131 7.71 5.41 -9.38
N ARG A 132 7.78 5.68 -10.69
CA ARG A 132 8.84 5.11 -11.52
C ARG A 132 10.17 5.85 -11.29
N ILE A 133 11.27 5.11 -11.45
CA ILE A 133 12.64 5.63 -11.41
C ILE A 133 13.00 6.05 -12.84
N GLY A 134 13.35 7.32 -13.09
CA GLY A 134 13.76 7.81 -14.41
C GLY A 134 12.64 8.42 -15.27
N ASN A 135 12.68 8.21 -16.60
CA ASN A 135 11.82 8.92 -17.58
C ASN A 135 10.53 8.20 -17.99
N GLN A 136 10.09 7.18 -17.25
CA GLN A 136 8.86 6.44 -17.58
C GLN A 136 7.63 7.06 -16.91
N GLN A 137 6.47 6.97 -17.56
CA GLN A 137 5.19 7.50 -17.03
C GLN A 137 4.75 6.74 -15.76
N ASP A 138 4.12 7.41 -14.80
CA ASP A 138 3.54 6.71 -13.65
C ASP A 138 2.42 5.78 -14.09
N VAL A 139 2.38 4.57 -13.53
CA VAL A 139 1.25 3.65 -13.71
C VAL A 139 0.37 3.77 -12.48
N CYS A 140 -0.90 4.12 -12.69
CA CYS A 140 -1.85 4.42 -11.62
C CYS A 140 -3.08 3.54 -11.71
N VAL A 141 -3.54 3.03 -10.56
CA VAL A 141 -4.84 2.34 -10.41
C VAL A 141 -5.77 3.13 -9.52
N PRO A 142 -7.08 3.15 -9.81
CA PRO A 142 -8.06 3.65 -8.87
C PRO A 142 -7.96 2.90 -7.53
N LEU A 143 -8.09 3.62 -6.41
CA LEU A 143 -8.21 2.98 -5.10
C LEU A 143 -9.56 2.27 -4.93
N GLY A 144 -10.58 2.71 -5.65
CA GLY A 144 -11.97 2.35 -5.37
C GLY A 144 -12.54 3.17 -4.21
N PRO A 145 -13.66 2.74 -3.62
CA PRO A 145 -14.25 3.41 -2.46
C PRO A 145 -13.27 3.48 -1.29
N VAL A 146 -13.22 4.64 -0.64
CA VAL A 146 -12.43 4.83 0.59
C VAL A 146 -13.39 4.89 1.77
N GLU A 147 -13.29 3.92 2.67
CA GLU A 147 -14.20 3.77 3.80
C GLU A 147 -13.52 4.09 5.13
N PRO A 148 -14.18 4.78 6.08
CA PRO A 148 -13.62 5.00 7.40
C PRO A 148 -13.52 3.66 8.16
N LEU A 149 -12.36 3.39 8.76
CA LEU A 149 -12.22 2.33 9.76
C LEU A 149 -12.77 2.83 11.09
N ASN A 150 -13.75 2.13 11.63
CA ASN A 150 -14.26 2.39 12.97
C ASN A 150 -13.25 1.87 14.01
N GLY A 151 -12.36 2.74 14.49
CA GLY A 151 -11.43 2.46 15.59
C GLY A 151 -9.96 2.76 15.27
N GLN A 152 -9.09 2.64 16.28
CA GLN A 152 -7.65 2.62 16.06
C GLN A 152 -7.28 1.30 15.39
N VAL A 153 -6.46 1.39 14.34
CA VAL A 153 -5.95 0.22 13.63
C VAL A 153 -4.66 -0.22 14.31
N ASP A 154 -4.69 -1.33 15.04
CA ASP A 154 -3.46 -2.00 15.48
C ASP A 154 -2.82 -2.70 14.27
N ARG A 155 -1.49 -2.69 14.20
CA ARG A 155 -0.76 -3.49 13.22
C ARG A 155 -1.15 -4.97 13.36
N ALA A 156 -1.27 -5.48 14.59
CA ALA A 156 -1.68 -6.87 14.82
C ALA A 156 -3.06 -7.18 14.22
N ASP A 157 -3.99 -6.21 14.22
CA ASP A 157 -5.32 -6.37 13.64
C ASP A 157 -5.30 -6.39 12.11
N LEU A 158 -4.33 -5.73 11.48
CA LEU A 158 -4.14 -5.76 10.03
C LEU A 158 -3.42 -7.02 9.56
N GLU A 159 -2.50 -7.54 10.37
CA GLU A 159 -1.75 -8.73 10.01
C GLU A 159 -2.59 -10.00 10.21
N SER A 160 -3.57 -9.98 11.13
CA SER A 160 -4.44 -11.12 11.48
C SER A 160 -5.76 -11.28 10.68
N ARG A 161 -6.05 -10.40 9.70
CA ARG A 161 -7.34 -10.36 8.96
C ARG A 161 -7.25 -10.68 7.47
#